data_AF-A0A7W1QFW0-F1
#
_entry.id   AF-A0A7W1QFW0-F1
#
_cell.length_a   1.000
_cell.length_b   1.000
_cell.length_c   1.000
_cell.angle_alpha   90.00
_cell.angle_beta   90.00
_cell.angle_gamma   90.00
#
_symmetry.space_group_name_H-M   'P 1'
#
loop_
_entity.id
_entity.type
_entity.pdbx_description
1 polymer ?
#
loop_
_entity_poly.entity_id
_entity_poly.type
_entity_poly.pdbx_seq_one_letter_code
_entity_poly.pdbx_strand_id
1 'polypeptide(L)' 'MAKHLVDLDEDALSAARTELGTTTIKDTVNEALRRTIEQRHPRIVAALDTLAAADLDDRADAWR' A
#
# COMPACT_ATOMS: atom_id res chain seq x y z
N MET A 1 18.45 6.69 -6.28
CA MET A 1 17.09 7.16 -5.94
C MET A 1 16.80 8.42 -6.73
N ALA A 2 15.60 8.52 -7.31
CA ALA A 2 15.12 9.77 -7.90
C ALA A 2 14.76 10.78 -6.80
N LYS A 3 14.87 12.07 -7.09
CA LYS A 3 14.47 13.15 -6.18
C LYS A 3 13.17 13.75 -6.69
N HIS A 4 12.22 13.92 -5.79
CA HIS A 4 10.94 14.58 -6.05
C HIS A 4 10.80 15.74 -5.08
N LEU A 5 10.35 16.89 -5.57
CA LEU A 5 9.93 18.01 -4.74
C LEU A 5 8.43 17.87 -4.54
N VAL A 6 8.00 17.77 -3.29
CA VAL A 6 6.60 17.64 -2.89
C VAL A 6 6.39 18.49 -1.65
N ASP A 7 5.22 19.12 -1.55
CA ASP A 7 4.82 19.77 -0.30
C ASP A 7 4.40 18.69 0.70
N LEU A 8 4.85 18.84 1.94
CA LEU A 8 4.57 17.92 3.03
C LEU A 8 3.93 18.69 4.18
N ASP A 9 2.92 18.08 4.78
CA ASP A 9 2.40 18.52 6.07
C ASP A 9 3.44 18.22 7.15
N GLU A 10 3.97 19.28 7.78
CA GLU A 10 5.04 19.19 8.77
C GLU A 10 4.59 18.50 10.07
N ASP A 11 3.32 18.66 10.46
CA ASP A 11 2.76 18.01 11.65
C ASP A 11 2.61 16.51 11.40
N ALA A 12 2.12 16.12 10.22
CA ALA A 12 2.02 14.73 9.80
C ALA A 12 3.42 14.09 9.68
N LEU A 13 4.40 14.81 9.15
CA LEU A 13 5.78 14.34 9.05
C LEU A 13 6.41 14.12 10.43
N SER A 14 6.17 15.04 11.37
CA SER A 14 6.65 14.92 12.76
C SER A 14 6.02 13.73 13.48
N ALA A 15 4.71 13.53 13.34
CA ALA A 15 4.00 12.38 13.88
C ALA A 15 4.55 11.08 13.31
N ALA A 16 4.72 11.00 11.98
CA ALA A 16 5.28 9.83 11.30
C ALA A 16 6.72 9.54 11.76
N ARG A 17 7.57 10.56 11.96
CA ARG A 17 8.93 10.37 12.51
C ARG A 17 8.91 9.75 13.89
N THR A 18 7.99 10.20 14.74
CA THR A 18 7.84 9.68 16.11
C THR A 18 7.36 8.23 16.09
N GLU A 19 6.36 7.93 15.27
CA GLU A 19 5.80 6.58 15.14
C GLU A 19 6.78 5.59 14.50
N LEU A 20 7.51 6.02 13.47
CA LEU A 20 8.45 5.18 12.73
C LEU A 20 9.85 5.11 13.36
N GLY A 21 10.15 5.98 14.33
CA GLY A 21 11.46 6.05 14.99
C GLY A 21 12.59 6.49 14.06
N THR A 22 12.28 7.28 13.02
CA THR A 22 13.22 7.67 11.97
C THR A 22 13.88 9.03 12.23
N THR A 23 15.15 9.15 11.85
CA THR A 23 15.95 10.36 12.11
C THR A 23 16.00 11.33 10.93
N THR A 24 15.64 10.90 9.73
CA THR A 24 15.64 11.74 8.53
C THR A 24 14.28 11.73 7.81
N ILE A 25 13.96 12.83 7.13
CA ILE A 25 12.74 12.95 6.31
C ILE A 25 12.71 11.85 5.25
N LYS A 26 13.84 11.62 4.56
CA LYS A 26 13.98 10.58 3.55
C LYS A 26 13.64 9.19 4.12
N ASP A 27 14.17 8.85 5.29
CA ASP A 27 13.95 7.52 5.86
C ASP A 27 12.49 7.37 6.28
N THR A 28 11.89 8.43 6.84
CA THR A 28 10.47 8.48 7.19
C THR A 28 9.57 8.27 5.98
N VAL A 29 9.81 9.03 4.90
CA VAL A 29 9.01 8.94 3.66
C VAL A 29 9.17 7.57 3.01
N ASN A 30 10.40 7.06 2.90
CA ASN A 30 10.62 5.75 2.29
C ASN A 30 10.00 4.61 3.11
N GLU A 31 10.08 4.68 4.44
CA GLU A 31 9.48 3.68 5.32
C GLU A 31 7.94 3.75 5.28
N ALA A 32 7.36 4.95 5.32
CA ALA A 32 5.92 5.13 5.18
C ALA A 32 5.40 4.55 3.86
N LEU A 33 6.07 4.85 2.74
CA LEU A 33 5.72 4.30 1.42
C LEU A 33 5.84 2.78 1.37
N ARG A 34 6.88 2.21 2.00
CA ARG A 34 7.07 0.77 2.10
C ARG A 34 5.91 0.12 2.85
N ARG A 35 5.53 0.64 4.02
CA ARG A 35 4.41 0.12 4.82
C ARG A 35 3.09 0.14 4.05
N THR A 36 2.82 1.17 3.24
CA THR A 36 1.61 1.23 2.41
C THR A 36 1.58 0.11 1.35
N ILE A 37 2.72 -0.21 0.74
CA ILE A 37 2.82 -1.30 -0.23
C ILE A 37 2.65 -2.66 0.47
N GLU A 38 3.30 -2.84 1.62
CA GLU A 38 3.20 -4.05 2.43
C GLU A 38 1.79 -4.30 2.95
N GLN A 39 1.02 -3.27 3.30
CA GLN A 39 -0.39 -3.44 3.67
C GLN A 39 -1.30 -3.79 2.48
N ARG A 40 -0.97 -3.29 1.29
CA ARG A 40 -1.74 -3.54 0.08
C ARG A 40 -1.59 -5.00 -0.40
N HIS A 41 -0.41 -5.59 -0.26
CA HIS A 41 -0.12 -6.91 -0.79
C HIS A 41 -0.97 -8.05 -0.16
N PRO A 42 -1.08 -8.19 1.18
CA PRO A 42 -1.95 -9.18 1.82
C PRO A 42 -3.43 -9.02 1.46
N ARG A 43 -3.91 -7.78 1.33
CA ARG A 43 -5.30 -7.51 0.93
C ARG A 43 -5.58 -7.96 -0.49
N ILE A 44 -4.65 -7.75 -1.41
CA ILE A 44 -4.76 -8.22 -2.78
C ILE A 44 -4.72 -9.75 -2.81
N VAL A 45 -3.76 -10.38 -2.11
CA VAL A 45 -3.67 -11.83 -2.04
C VAL A 45 -4.98 -12.44 -1.50
N ALA A 46 -5.48 -11.93 -0.38
CA ALA A 46 -6.75 -12.41 0.19
C ALA A 46 -7.95 -12.23 -0.77
N ALA A 47 -8.01 -11.11 -1.49
CA ALA A 47 -9.06 -10.89 -2.48
C ALA A 47 -8.95 -11.85 -3.68
N LEU A 48 -7.72 -12.16 -4.13
CA LEU A 48 -7.47 -13.13 -5.19
C LEU A 48 -7.77 -14.56 -4.74
N ASP A 49 -7.41 -14.93 -3.50
CA ASP A 49 -7.75 -16.23 -2.92
C ASP A 49 -9.27 -16.39 -2.80
N THR A 50 -9.97 -15.32 -2.40
CA THR A 50 -11.44 -15.31 -2.37
C THR A 50 -12.04 -15.52 -3.75
N LEU A 51 -11.48 -14.89 -4.79
CA LEU A 51 -11.92 -15.07 -6.17
C LEU A 51 -11.64 -16.50 -6.68
N ALA A 52 -10.49 -17.07 -6.33
CA ALA A 52 -10.12 -18.43 -6.73
C ALA A 52 -10.99 -19.50 -6.06
N ALA A 53 -11.48 -19.23 -4.84
CA ALA A 53 -12.39 -20.10 -4.11
C ALA A 53 -13.87 -19.91 -4.49
N ALA A 54 -14.21 -18.85 -5.21
CA ALA A 54 -15.59 -18.60 -5.63
C ALA A 54 -15.99 -19.58 -6.75
N ASP A 55 -17.12 -20.24 -6.55
CA ASP A 55 -17.76 -21.05 -7.59
C ASP A 55 -18.46 -20.09 -8.56
N LEU A 56 -17.69 -19.63 -9.56
CA LEU A 56 -18.15 -18.71 -10.58
C LEU A 56 -18.52 -19.51 -11.83
N ASP A 57 -19.71 -19.26 -12.36
CA ASP A 57 -20.17 -19.84 -13.62
C ASP A 57 -19.16 -19.57 -14.75
N ASP A 58 -19.06 -20.50 -15.70
CA ASP A 58 -18.18 -20.33 -16.85
C ASP A 58 -18.59 -19.05 -17.61
N ARG A 59 -17.58 -18.22 -17.92
CA ARG A 59 -17.79 -16.97 -18.65
C ARG A 59 -18.53 -17.19 -19.98
N ALA A 60 -18.34 -18.35 -20.61
CA ALA A 60 -19.04 -18.71 -21.85
C ALA A 60 -20.55 -18.87 -21.67
N ASP A 61 -21.02 -19.20 -20.45
CA ASP A 61 -22.44 -19.37 -20.14
C ASP A 61 -23.11 -18.06 -19.73
N ALA A 62 -22.35 -17.09 -19.24
CA ALA A 62 -22.85 -15.81 -18.74
C ALA A 62 -23.27 -14.79 -19.84
N TRP A 63 -22.83 -14.98 -21.10
CA TRP A 63 -23.07 -14.03 -22.21
C TRP A 63 -24.00 -14.57 -23.33
N ARG A 64 -24.81 -15.60 -23.04
CA ARG A 64 -25.90 -16.02 -23.94
C ARG A 64 -27.16 -15.20 -23.69
#